data_AF-A0A1Q7G173-F1
#
_entry.id   AF-A0A1Q7G173-F1
#
_cell.length_a   1.000
_cell.length_b   1.000
_cell.length_c   1.000
_cell.angle_alpha   90.00
_cell.angle_beta   90.00
_cell.angle_gamma   90.00
#
_symmetry.space_group_name_H-M   'P 1'
#
loop_
_entity.id
_entity.type
_entity.pdbx_description
1 polymer ?
#
loop_
_entity_poly.entity_id
_entity_poly.type
_entity_poly.pdbx_seq_one_letter_code
_entity_poly.pdbx_strand_id
1 'polypeptide(L)'
;MMKKIALTLLLIGSIAGSVFAANCRDLPSNSQLRAAMLASASPTAGGLFGGARMWGAVVNRDGEICGFVTTTGDPTQVWPGSQAIAKAKAYAANAFSLDTLALSTANLYTFTQPGHSLWSLGQSNLWNPAFTAPTGGQGGGDQQIAGGLIFFGGGVGLYKGGKIVGGLGISGDTSCTDHEIAKRTRNNLGMNPPGGATADDIVYSPPDPPSVFAHPQCLNTWRNGVQLGNEKPESYPPAP
;
A
#
# COMPACT_ATOMS: atom_id res chain seq x y z
N MET A 1 38.77 -16.29 63.57
CA MET A 1 38.37 -16.71 62.21
C MET A 1 37.39 -15.69 61.65
N MET A 2 37.84 -14.78 60.77
CA MET A 2 36.96 -13.84 60.06
C MET A 2 37.05 -14.15 58.56
N LYS A 3 35.97 -14.67 57.98
CA LYS A 3 35.85 -14.93 56.53
C LYS A 3 35.64 -13.60 55.81
N LYS A 4 36.60 -13.20 54.98
CA LYS A 4 36.43 -12.09 54.03
C LYS A 4 35.58 -12.59 52.87
N ILE A 5 34.36 -12.10 52.75
CA ILE A 5 33.49 -12.33 51.60
C ILE A 5 33.84 -11.26 50.56
N ALA A 6 34.49 -11.67 49.46
CA ALA A 6 34.77 -10.81 48.32
C ALA A 6 33.50 -10.74 47.45
N LEU A 7 32.79 -9.62 47.51
CA LEU A 7 31.64 -9.34 46.66
C LEU A 7 32.15 -8.93 45.28
N THR A 8 32.04 -9.83 44.31
CA THR A 8 32.40 -9.56 42.91
C THR A 8 31.22 -8.86 42.24
N LEU A 9 31.34 -7.55 42.00
CA LEU A 9 30.34 -6.79 41.24
C LEU A 9 30.41 -7.23 39.76
N LEU A 10 29.42 -7.99 39.30
CA LEU A 10 29.25 -8.32 37.89
C LEU A 10 28.66 -7.09 37.19
N LEU A 11 29.49 -6.34 36.45
CA LEU A 11 29.03 -5.26 35.58
C LEU A 11 28.30 -5.88 34.38
N ILE A 12 26.97 -5.92 34.43
CA ILE A 12 26.15 -6.27 33.27
C ILE A 12 26.19 -5.05 32.35
N GLY A 13 27.10 -5.07 31.37
CA GLY A 13 27.15 -4.08 30.30
C GLY A 13 25.89 -4.22 29.45
N SER A 14 24.99 -3.24 29.53
CA SER A 14 23.84 -3.14 28.65
C SER A 14 24.31 -3.02 27.21
N ILE A 15 24.16 -4.09 26.42
CA ILE A 15 24.32 -4.01 24.98
C ILE A 15 23.12 -3.20 24.48
N ALA A 16 23.31 -1.89 24.32
CA ALA A 16 22.36 -1.04 23.62
C ALA A 16 22.34 -1.51 22.16
N GLY A 17 21.38 -2.37 21.82
CA GLY A 17 21.10 -2.71 20.43
C GLY A 17 20.84 -1.42 19.67
N SER A 18 21.66 -1.15 18.64
CA SER A 18 21.44 -0.02 17.76
C SER A 18 20.12 -0.24 17.02
N VAL A 19 19.07 0.44 17.47
CA VAL A 19 17.84 0.57 16.68
C VAL A 19 18.22 1.49 15.54
N PHE A 20 18.51 0.93 14.37
CA PHE A 20 18.65 1.71 13.14
C PHE A 20 17.29 2.38 12.92
N ALA A 21 17.26 3.72 12.96
CA ALA A 21 16.05 4.46 12.64
C ALA A 21 15.66 4.22 11.17
N ALA A 22 14.36 4.13 10.89
CA ALA A 22 13.90 3.85 9.53
C ALA A 22 14.41 4.92 8.56
N ASN A 23 14.93 4.49 7.40
CA ASN A 23 15.43 5.43 6.39
C ASN A 23 14.28 6.02 5.55
N CYS A 24 13.54 6.95 6.13
CA CYS A 24 12.40 7.63 5.48
C CYS A 24 12.80 8.93 4.75
N ARG A 25 14.10 9.24 4.65
CA ARG A 25 14.59 10.55 4.18
C ARG A 25 14.24 10.86 2.72
N ASP A 26 14.20 9.84 1.86
CA ASP A 26 13.94 10.01 0.42
C ASP A 26 12.46 9.79 0.04
N LEU A 27 11.59 9.69 1.05
CA LEU A 27 10.15 9.47 0.90
C LEU A 27 9.37 10.76 1.21
N PRO A 28 8.13 10.90 0.69
CA PRO A 28 7.31 12.07 0.96
C PRO A 28 6.96 12.18 2.44
N SER A 29 6.93 13.40 2.96
CA SER A 29 6.33 13.69 4.26
C SER A 29 4.81 13.46 4.22
N ASN A 30 4.18 13.35 5.39
CA ASN A 30 2.72 13.27 5.48
C ASN A 30 2.00 14.45 4.80
N SER A 31 2.56 15.66 4.87
CA SER A 31 1.97 16.84 4.20
C SER A 31 2.07 16.75 2.67
N GLN A 32 3.22 16.31 2.15
CA GLN A 32 3.42 16.09 0.72
C GLN A 32 2.51 14.98 0.19
N LEU A 33 2.44 13.85 0.91
CA LEU A 33 1.58 12.72 0.57
C LEU A 33 0.11 13.16 0.52
N ARG A 34 -0.37 13.85 1.56
CA ARG A 34 -1.76 14.33 1.62
C ARG A 34 -2.07 15.29 0.46
N ALA A 35 -1.18 16.23 0.17
CA ALA A 35 -1.36 17.18 -0.93
C ALA A 35 -1.43 16.46 -2.29
N ALA A 36 -0.53 15.50 -2.54
CA ALA A 36 -0.52 14.72 -3.78
C ALA A 36 -1.77 13.85 -3.95
N MET A 37 -2.29 13.28 -2.86
CA MET A 37 -3.55 12.52 -2.86
C MET A 37 -4.75 13.42 -3.19
N LEU A 38 -4.85 14.60 -2.55
CA LEU A 38 -5.92 15.56 -2.82
C LEU A 38 -5.92 16.01 -4.29
N ALA A 39 -4.74 16.23 -4.87
CA ALA A 39 -4.59 16.57 -6.29
C ALA A 39 -4.92 15.41 -7.26
N SER A 40 -5.01 14.17 -6.76
CA SER A 40 -5.28 12.99 -7.58
C SER A 40 -6.77 12.66 -7.71
N ALA A 41 -7.57 13.11 -6.74
CA ALA A 41 -9.02 12.87 -6.69
C ALA A 41 -9.74 13.57 -7.85
N SER A 42 -10.65 12.85 -8.49
CA SER A 42 -11.40 13.31 -9.66
C SER A 42 -12.55 12.35 -9.96
N PRO A 43 -13.68 12.82 -10.55
CA PRO A 43 -14.70 11.92 -11.08
C PRO A 43 -14.14 10.87 -12.07
N THR A 44 -13.07 11.21 -12.78
CA THR A 44 -12.39 10.32 -13.74
C THR A 44 -11.44 9.31 -13.09
N ALA A 45 -11.33 9.29 -11.76
CA ALA A 45 -10.71 8.20 -11.03
C ALA A 45 -11.68 7.02 -10.84
N GLY A 46 -12.99 7.26 -10.97
CA GLY A 46 -14.00 6.23 -10.89
C GLY A 46 -14.49 5.91 -9.49
N GLY A 47 -15.13 4.75 -9.35
CA GLY A 47 -15.62 4.23 -8.07
C GLY A 47 -16.77 5.04 -7.48
N LEU A 48 -16.87 4.97 -6.16
CA LEU A 48 -17.92 5.53 -5.31
C LEU A 48 -17.70 7.03 -5.02
N PHE A 49 -16.45 7.44 -4.84
CA PHE A 49 -16.08 8.76 -4.32
C PHE A 49 -15.05 9.48 -5.18
N GLY A 50 -14.64 8.93 -6.32
CA GLY A 50 -13.64 9.56 -7.20
C GLY A 50 -12.30 9.79 -6.49
N GLY A 51 -11.96 8.99 -5.49
CA GLY A 51 -10.73 9.19 -4.73
C GLY A 51 -10.78 10.21 -3.58
N ALA A 52 -11.94 10.78 -3.27
CA ALA A 52 -12.02 11.87 -2.29
C ALA A 52 -11.86 11.42 -0.82
N ARG A 53 -12.10 10.14 -0.51
CA ARG A 53 -12.17 9.60 0.87
C ARG A 53 -11.18 8.46 1.09
N MET A 54 -9.88 8.79 1.12
CA MET A 54 -8.81 7.80 1.09
C MET A 54 -7.90 7.86 2.32
N TRP A 55 -7.41 6.69 2.72
CA TRP A 55 -6.15 6.53 3.45
C TRP A 55 -5.00 6.39 2.45
N GLY A 56 -3.86 6.98 2.79
CA GLY A 56 -2.59 6.75 2.11
C GLY A 56 -1.51 6.36 3.11
N ALA A 57 -0.62 5.46 2.72
CA ALA A 57 0.51 5.02 3.52
C ALA A 57 1.76 4.87 2.65
N VAL A 58 2.92 5.14 3.25
CA VAL A 58 4.22 5.00 2.61
C VAL A 58 5.11 4.13 3.48
N VAL A 59 5.81 3.21 2.83
CA VAL A 59 6.86 2.39 3.44
C VAL A 59 8.19 2.63 2.74
N ASN A 60 9.30 2.52 3.46
CA ASN A 60 10.64 2.52 2.86
C ASN A 60 10.97 1.19 2.17
N ARG A 61 12.19 1.07 1.65
CA ARG A 61 12.65 -0.14 0.95
C ARG A 61 12.63 -1.39 1.85
N ASP A 62 12.90 -1.23 3.14
CA ASP A 62 12.86 -2.33 4.12
C ASP A 62 11.42 -2.70 4.54
N GLY A 63 10.43 -1.94 4.07
CA GLY A 63 9.01 -2.15 4.37
C GLY A 63 8.55 -1.50 5.67
N GLU A 64 9.37 -0.63 6.27
CA GLU A 64 9.03 0.11 7.48
C GLU A 64 8.09 1.27 7.16
N ILE A 65 7.06 1.46 8.00
CA ILE A 65 6.07 2.52 7.84
C ILE A 65 6.75 3.88 8.08
N CYS A 66 6.73 4.74 7.07
CA CYS A 66 7.31 6.09 7.12
C CYS A 66 6.26 7.20 7.24
N GLY A 67 5.00 6.89 6.98
CA GLY A 67 3.93 7.86 7.06
C GLY A 67 2.59 7.27 6.64
N PHE A 68 1.52 7.82 7.19
CA PHE A 68 0.16 7.53 6.74
C PHE A 68 -0.76 8.72 7.04
N VAL A 69 -1.71 8.98 6.14
CA VAL A 69 -2.60 10.15 6.19
C VAL A 69 -3.99 9.83 5.66
N THR A 70 -4.93 10.72 5.92
CA THR A 70 -6.26 10.75 5.29
C THR A 70 -6.43 11.98 4.40
N THR A 71 -7.29 11.90 3.39
CA THR A 71 -7.65 13.05 2.54
C THR A 71 -8.63 14.00 3.23
N THR A 72 -9.40 13.52 4.21
CA THR A 72 -10.43 14.31 4.91
C THR A 72 -9.88 15.05 6.13
N GLY A 73 -10.44 16.21 6.46
CA GLY A 73 -10.12 16.92 7.72
C GLY A 73 -10.64 16.17 8.95
N ASP A 74 -11.82 15.55 8.80
CA ASP A 74 -12.40 14.63 9.78
C ASP A 74 -12.04 13.17 9.39
N PRO A 75 -11.15 12.49 10.13
CA PRO A 75 -10.72 11.13 9.80
C PRO A 75 -11.81 10.07 9.96
N THR A 76 -12.99 10.41 10.51
CA THR A 76 -14.17 9.52 10.50
C THR A 76 -14.88 9.49 9.14
N GLN A 77 -14.54 10.42 8.24
CA GLN A 77 -15.11 10.54 6.89
C GLN A 77 -14.40 9.69 5.83
N VAL A 78 -13.49 8.82 6.26
CA VAL A 78 -12.89 7.74 5.47
C VAL A 78 -13.18 6.40 6.15
N TRP A 79 -13.15 5.28 5.43
CA TRP A 79 -13.37 3.97 6.03
C TRP A 79 -12.24 3.63 7.02
N PRO A 80 -12.54 3.39 8.33
CA PRO A 80 -11.49 3.08 9.30
C PRO A 80 -10.68 1.83 8.94
N GLY A 81 -11.33 0.81 8.38
CA GLY A 81 -10.68 -0.43 7.94
C GLY A 81 -9.69 -0.24 6.79
N SER A 82 -9.77 0.86 6.03
CA SER A 82 -8.85 1.13 4.92
C SER A 82 -7.45 1.51 5.36
N GLN A 83 -7.23 1.87 6.63
CA GLN A 83 -5.90 2.23 7.11
C GLN A 83 -4.91 1.05 7.05
N ALA A 84 -5.30 -0.10 7.59
CA ALA A 84 -4.46 -1.31 7.54
C ALA A 84 -4.27 -1.78 6.09
N ILE A 85 -5.31 -1.68 5.26
CA ILE A 85 -5.26 -2.01 3.83
C ILE A 85 -4.27 -1.12 3.10
N ALA A 86 -4.26 0.19 3.34
CA ALA A 86 -3.31 1.12 2.71
C ALA A 86 -1.86 0.75 3.07
N LYS A 87 -1.58 0.41 4.34
CA LYS A 87 -0.24 0.00 4.78
C LYS A 87 0.18 -1.33 4.15
N ALA A 88 -0.71 -2.33 4.13
CA ALA A 88 -0.45 -3.62 3.52
C ALA A 88 -0.26 -3.52 1.99
N LYS A 89 -1.00 -2.62 1.31
CA LYS A 89 -0.79 -2.32 -0.11
C LYS A 89 0.57 -1.68 -0.37
N ALA A 90 0.98 -0.73 0.47
CA ALA A 90 2.30 -0.11 0.39
C ALA A 90 3.42 -1.15 0.56
N TYR A 91 3.28 -2.00 1.58
CA TYR A 91 4.20 -3.09 1.85
C TYR A 91 4.29 -4.08 0.69
N ALA A 92 3.15 -4.60 0.20
CA ALA A 92 3.12 -5.54 -0.91
C ALA A 92 3.75 -4.97 -2.19
N ALA A 93 3.43 -3.71 -2.54
CA ALA A 93 4.02 -3.06 -3.71
C ALA A 93 5.55 -2.89 -3.57
N ASN A 94 6.04 -2.54 -2.38
CA ASN A 94 7.48 -2.50 -2.11
C ASN A 94 8.10 -3.91 -2.19
N ALA A 95 7.49 -4.91 -1.56
CA ALA A 95 8.03 -6.26 -1.43
C ALA A 95 8.22 -6.98 -2.77
N PHE A 96 7.33 -6.74 -3.75
CA PHE A 96 7.33 -7.46 -5.02
C PHE A 96 7.78 -6.63 -6.23
N SER A 97 8.10 -5.35 -6.04
CA SER A 97 8.69 -4.52 -7.10
C SER A 97 10.22 -4.55 -7.07
N LEU A 98 10.81 -4.42 -8.25
CA LEU A 98 12.26 -4.33 -8.47
C LEU A 98 12.59 -3.15 -9.39
N ASP A 99 13.85 -2.71 -9.41
CA ASP A 99 14.32 -1.65 -10.31
C ASP A 99 13.93 -1.87 -11.78
N THR A 100 13.93 -3.13 -12.21
CA THR A 100 13.67 -3.54 -13.60
C THR A 100 12.22 -3.91 -13.86
N LEU A 101 11.38 -4.04 -12.82
CA LEU A 101 9.99 -4.47 -12.93
C LEU A 101 9.16 -3.88 -11.79
N ALA A 102 8.35 -2.87 -12.12
CA ALA A 102 7.32 -2.38 -11.23
C ALA A 102 6.12 -3.33 -11.25
N LEU A 103 5.72 -3.82 -10.08
CA LEU A 103 4.51 -4.61 -9.89
C LEU A 103 3.61 -3.89 -8.91
N SER A 104 2.46 -3.44 -9.40
CA SER A 104 1.40 -2.94 -8.52
C SER A 104 0.71 -4.10 -7.83
N THR A 105 0.00 -3.81 -6.73
CA THR A 105 -0.83 -4.83 -6.07
C THR A 105 -1.92 -5.37 -6.98
N ALA A 106 -2.40 -4.59 -7.97
CA ALA A 106 -3.36 -5.07 -8.95
C ALA A 106 -2.75 -6.13 -9.89
N ASN A 107 -1.47 -6.00 -10.24
CA ASN A 107 -0.79 -6.98 -11.09
C ASN A 107 -0.61 -8.34 -10.39
N LEU A 108 -0.74 -8.40 -9.06
CA LEU A 108 -0.69 -9.64 -8.28
C LEU A 108 -2.03 -10.39 -8.24
N TYR A 109 -3.13 -9.75 -8.67
CA TYR A 109 -4.48 -10.27 -8.47
C TYR A 109 -4.66 -11.69 -9.04
N THR A 110 -4.43 -11.87 -10.34
CA THR A 110 -4.67 -13.16 -11.00
C THR A 110 -3.78 -14.26 -10.44
N PHE A 111 -2.49 -13.99 -10.19
CA PHE A 111 -1.57 -14.99 -9.64
C PHE A 111 -2.01 -15.55 -8.28
N THR A 112 -2.79 -14.78 -7.52
CA THR A 112 -3.22 -15.13 -6.17
C THR A 112 -4.65 -15.65 -6.09
N GLN A 113 -5.30 -15.90 -7.24
CA GLN A 113 -6.61 -16.57 -7.29
C GLN A 113 -6.46 -18.10 -7.18
N PRO A 114 -7.52 -18.83 -6.74
CA PRO A 114 -7.50 -20.29 -6.74
C PRO A 114 -7.11 -20.85 -8.12
N GLY A 115 -6.18 -21.81 -8.14
CA GLY A 115 -5.68 -22.43 -9.37
C GLY A 115 -4.51 -21.70 -10.05
N HIS A 116 -4.04 -20.57 -9.51
CA HIS A 116 -2.86 -19.85 -10.02
C HIS A 116 -1.62 -20.05 -9.15
N SER A 117 -0.45 -19.71 -9.71
CA SER A 117 0.87 -20.11 -9.19
C SER A 117 1.24 -19.53 -7.81
N LEU A 118 0.65 -18.40 -7.43
CA LEU A 118 0.86 -17.75 -6.13
C LEU A 118 -0.40 -17.85 -5.25
N TRP A 119 -1.27 -18.83 -5.52
CA TRP A 119 -2.32 -19.21 -4.58
C TRP A 119 -1.67 -19.51 -3.22
N SER A 120 -2.20 -18.88 -2.17
CA SER A 120 -1.64 -18.90 -0.80
C SER A 120 -0.47 -17.95 -0.50
N LEU A 121 -0.18 -16.98 -1.36
CA LEU A 121 0.80 -15.93 -1.05
C LEU A 121 0.41 -15.10 0.19
N GLY A 122 -0.89 -14.87 0.40
CA GLY A 122 -1.43 -14.03 1.49
C GLY A 122 -1.07 -14.48 2.90
N GLN A 123 -0.68 -15.74 3.07
CA GLN A 123 -0.34 -16.34 4.36
C GLN A 123 1.14 -16.12 4.76
N SER A 124 1.96 -15.55 3.87
CA SER A 124 3.42 -15.49 4.07
C SER A 124 3.90 -14.31 4.92
N ASN A 125 3.31 -13.13 4.75
CA ASN A 125 3.72 -11.88 5.41
C ASN A 125 2.51 -11.26 6.10
N LEU A 126 2.13 -11.84 7.24
CA LEU A 126 0.90 -11.47 7.94
C LEU A 126 0.95 -10.04 8.47
N TRP A 127 -0.21 -9.39 8.52
CA TRP A 127 -0.38 -8.07 9.10
C TRP A 127 -0.24 -8.14 10.63
N ASN A 128 0.44 -7.17 11.23
CA ASN A 128 0.45 -6.98 12.67
C ASN A 128 -0.66 -5.98 13.09
N PRO A 129 -1.71 -6.41 13.80
CA PRO A 129 -2.81 -5.55 14.22
C PRO A 129 -2.38 -4.33 15.05
N ALA A 130 -1.25 -4.40 15.75
CA ALA A 130 -0.69 -3.30 16.54
C ALA A 130 -0.30 -2.08 15.71
N PHE A 131 -0.19 -2.22 14.39
CA PHE A 131 0.12 -1.11 13.48
C PHE A 131 -1.13 -0.37 12.98
N THR A 132 -2.31 -0.69 13.52
CA THR A 132 -3.51 0.13 13.34
C THR A 132 -3.51 1.27 14.36
N ALA A 133 -3.73 2.49 13.90
CA ALA A 133 -3.96 3.67 14.73
C ALA A 133 -5.46 4.00 14.79
N PRO A 134 -5.96 4.56 15.90
CA PRO A 134 -7.28 5.19 15.93
C PRO A 134 -7.42 6.25 14.84
N THR A 135 -8.65 6.57 14.45
CA THR A 135 -8.90 7.63 13.46
C THR A 135 -8.28 8.97 13.86
N GLY A 136 -8.13 9.24 15.17
CA GLY A 136 -7.44 10.41 15.73
C GLY A 136 -5.90 10.44 15.60
N GLY A 137 -5.26 9.42 15.04
CA GLY A 137 -3.90 9.53 14.49
C GLY A 137 -2.71 9.21 15.42
N GLN A 138 -2.91 8.60 16.60
CA GLN A 138 -1.79 8.19 17.46
C GLN A 138 -1.41 6.72 17.27
N GLY A 139 -0.11 6.44 17.25
CA GLY A 139 0.45 5.08 17.06
C GLY A 139 0.53 4.70 15.58
N GLY A 140 0.24 3.43 15.26
CA GLY A 140 0.16 2.96 13.88
C GLY A 140 1.45 2.39 13.30
N GLY A 141 2.39 1.93 14.14
CA GLY A 141 3.57 1.20 13.71
C GLY A 141 4.64 2.06 13.01
N ASP A 142 4.77 3.33 13.38
CA ASP A 142 5.83 4.20 12.86
C ASP A 142 7.20 3.52 12.97
N GLN A 143 7.94 3.50 11.86
CA GLN A 143 9.26 2.87 11.73
C GLN A 143 9.28 1.37 12.06
N GLN A 144 8.13 0.69 11.96
CA GLN A 144 8.04 -0.76 12.06
C GLN A 144 7.74 -1.35 10.69
N ILE A 145 8.29 -2.53 10.41
CA ILE A 145 7.98 -3.29 9.19
C ILE A 145 6.48 -3.57 9.15
N ALA A 146 5.76 -3.00 8.18
CA ALA A 146 4.30 -3.08 8.12
C ALA A 146 3.78 -4.53 8.10
N GLY A 147 4.40 -5.35 7.25
CA GLY A 147 3.83 -6.64 6.86
C GLY A 147 2.45 -6.47 6.22
N GLY A 148 1.71 -7.58 6.13
CA GLY A 148 0.42 -7.62 5.46
C GLY A 148 0.55 -7.61 3.94
N LEU A 149 -0.25 -8.44 3.27
CA LEU A 149 -0.29 -8.50 1.81
C LEU A 149 -1.70 -8.24 1.30
N ILE A 150 -1.79 -7.39 0.27
CA ILE A 150 -3.02 -7.11 -0.47
C ILE A 150 -2.71 -7.24 -1.96
N PHE A 151 -3.57 -7.95 -2.69
CA PHE A 151 -3.38 -8.30 -4.10
C PHE A 151 -4.44 -7.70 -5.02
N PHE A 152 -5.21 -6.74 -4.52
CA PHE A 152 -6.10 -5.90 -5.34
C PHE A 152 -5.54 -4.48 -5.43
N GLY A 153 -5.99 -3.73 -6.43
CA GLY A 153 -5.44 -2.42 -6.77
C GLY A 153 -5.35 -1.40 -5.64
N GLY A 154 -4.31 -0.58 -5.68
CA GLY A 154 -4.07 0.54 -4.75
C GLY A 154 -2.65 0.63 -4.19
N GLY A 155 -1.81 -0.38 -4.36
CA GLY A 155 -0.39 -0.33 -4.03
C GLY A 155 0.49 -0.16 -5.26
N VAL A 156 1.47 0.75 -5.21
CA VAL A 156 2.45 1.02 -6.27
C VAL A 156 3.85 1.24 -5.67
N GLY A 157 4.90 0.83 -6.38
CA GLY A 157 6.28 1.10 -5.96
C GLY A 157 6.64 2.58 -6.13
N LEU A 158 7.51 3.10 -5.25
CA LEU A 158 8.06 4.46 -5.31
C LEU A 158 9.51 4.40 -5.79
N TYR A 159 9.87 5.24 -6.77
CA TYR A 159 11.17 5.20 -7.42
C TYR A 159 11.86 6.56 -7.42
N LYS A 160 13.19 6.55 -7.34
CA LYS A 160 14.05 7.74 -7.44
C LYS A 160 15.30 7.38 -8.22
N GLY A 161 15.61 8.14 -9.27
CA GLY A 161 16.78 7.84 -10.12
C GLY A 161 16.75 6.43 -10.74
N GLY A 162 15.56 5.91 -11.06
CA GLY A 162 15.38 4.56 -11.62
C GLY A 162 15.54 3.41 -10.61
N LYS A 163 15.64 3.72 -9.31
CA LYS A 163 15.75 2.73 -8.23
C LYS A 163 14.51 2.73 -7.36
N ILE A 164 14.03 1.55 -6.96
CA ILE A 164 12.95 1.47 -5.98
C ILE A 164 13.46 1.93 -4.61
N VAL A 165 12.72 2.82 -3.97
CA VAL A 165 13.03 3.39 -2.64
C VAL A 165 11.98 3.08 -1.58
N GLY A 166 10.85 2.49 -1.99
CA GLY A 166 9.76 2.15 -1.10
C GLY A 166 8.47 1.82 -1.83
N GLY A 167 7.35 1.90 -1.13
CA GLY A 167 6.02 1.65 -1.65
C GLY A 167 4.99 2.64 -1.14
N LEU A 168 3.98 2.90 -1.96
CA LEU A 168 2.81 3.70 -1.66
C LEU A 168 1.57 2.81 -1.73
N GLY A 169 0.68 2.93 -0.74
CA GLY A 169 -0.61 2.27 -0.74
C GLY A 169 -1.74 3.25 -0.47
N ILE A 170 -2.81 3.14 -1.26
CA ILE A 170 -4.04 3.91 -1.16
C ILE A 170 -5.23 2.95 -0.95
N SER A 171 -6.15 3.32 -0.06
CA SER A 171 -7.38 2.56 0.17
C SER A 171 -8.51 3.47 0.67
N GLY A 172 -9.71 3.27 0.15
CA GLY A 172 -10.91 3.99 0.59
C GLY A 172 -12.05 4.06 -0.43
N ASP A 173 -11.86 3.46 -1.60
CA ASP A 173 -12.87 3.36 -2.65
C ASP A 173 -12.76 1.96 -3.31
N THR A 174 -13.28 1.78 -4.52
CA THR A 174 -13.07 0.53 -5.27
C THR A 174 -11.57 0.32 -5.55
N SER A 175 -11.13 -0.93 -5.67
CA SER A 175 -9.72 -1.26 -5.91
C SER A 175 -9.15 -0.65 -7.20
N CYS A 176 -9.99 -0.48 -8.22
CA CYS A 176 -9.66 0.22 -9.46
C CYS A 176 -9.39 1.71 -9.22
N THR A 177 -10.27 2.38 -8.46
CA THR A 177 -10.10 3.79 -8.06
C THR A 177 -8.90 3.96 -7.14
N ASP A 178 -8.72 3.07 -6.16
CA ASP A 178 -7.55 3.08 -5.27
C ASP A 178 -6.25 3.07 -6.09
N HIS A 179 -6.17 2.23 -7.13
CA HIS A 179 -5.01 2.16 -8.00
C HIS A 179 -4.83 3.43 -8.85
N GLU A 180 -5.90 3.97 -9.43
CA GLU A 180 -5.85 5.25 -10.16
C GLU A 180 -5.34 6.39 -9.26
N ILE A 181 -5.80 6.47 -8.02
CA ILE A 181 -5.32 7.47 -7.06
C ILE A 181 -3.87 7.19 -6.67
N ALA A 182 -3.47 5.94 -6.46
CA ALA A 182 -2.10 5.58 -6.12
C ALA A 182 -1.10 5.99 -7.21
N LYS A 183 -1.36 5.65 -8.48
CA LYS A 183 -0.45 6.00 -9.58
C LYS A 183 -0.42 7.51 -9.87
N ARG A 184 -1.56 8.21 -9.75
CA ARG A 184 -1.62 9.68 -9.86
C ARG A 184 -0.87 10.36 -8.72
N THR A 185 -1.01 9.86 -7.50
CA THR A 185 -0.29 10.37 -6.32
C THR A 185 1.22 10.17 -6.50
N ARG A 186 1.65 8.96 -6.89
CA ARG A 186 3.07 8.67 -7.23
C ARG A 186 3.59 9.63 -8.31
N ASN A 187 2.81 9.87 -9.36
CA ASN A 187 3.18 10.78 -10.44
C ASN A 187 3.33 12.23 -9.96
N ASN A 188 2.38 12.72 -9.15
CA ASN A 188 2.41 14.06 -8.56
C ASN A 188 3.61 14.26 -7.62
N LEU A 189 4.12 13.18 -7.02
CA LEU A 189 5.34 13.18 -6.21
C LEU A 189 6.63 13.06 -7.05
N GLY A 190 6.53 12.84 -8.36
CA GLY A 190 7.68 12.65 -9.25
C GLY A 190 8.42 11.32 -9.01
N MET A 191 7.75 10.31 -8.47
CA MET A 191 8.38 9.05 -8.00
C MET A 191 8.03 7.83 -8.87
N ASN A 192 7.87 8.05 -10.18
CA ASN A 192 7.47 7.00 -11.12
C ASN A 192 8.62 6.01 -11.40
N PRO A 193 8.29 4.73 -11.66
CA PRO A 193 9.26 3.74 -12.15
C PRO A 193 9.81 4.10 -13.53
N PRO A 194 10.88 3.40 -13.98
CA PRO A 194 11.17 3.27 -15.40
C PRO A 194 9.91 2.86 -16.17
N GLY A 195 9.60 3.54 -17.26
CA GLY A 195 8.32 3.38 -17.99
C GLY A 195 7.23 4.40 -17.62
N GLY A 196 7.45 5.22 -16.59
CA GLY A 196 6.61 6.36 -16.26
C GLY A 196 5.36 6.02 -15.45
N ALA A 197 4.38 6.93 -15.45
CA ALA A 197 3.22 6.87 -14.56
C ALA A 197 2.30 5.66 -14.79
N THR A 198 2.32 5.08 -15.99
CA THR A 198 1.44 3.99 -16.43
C THR A 198 2.13 2.63 -16.49
N ALA A 199 3.36 2.50 -15.99
CA ALA A 199 4.18 1.30 -16.15
C ALA A 199 3.57 0.04 -15.51
N ASP A 200 2.78 0.22 -14.46
CA ASP A 200 2.11 -0.82 -13.67
C ASP A 200 0.58 -0.64 -13.68
N ASP A 201 0.05 -0.05 -14.77
CA ASP A 201 -1.39 0.11 -15.00
C ASP A 201 -2.13 -1.23 -14.89
N ILE A 202 -3.37 -1.14 -14.43
CA ILE A 202 -4.28 -2.29 -14.44
C ILE A 202 -4.57 -2.72 -15.87
N VAL A 203 -4.38 -4.01 -16.13
CA VAL A 203 -4.91 -4.72 -17.30
C VAL A 203 -6.30 -5.25 -16.93
N TYR A 204 -7.34 -4.84 -17.65
CA TYR A 204 -8.72 -5.25 -17.40
C TYR A 204 -9.19 -6.21 -18.47
N SER A 205 -9.66 -7.41 -18.10
CA SER A 205 -10.18 -8.37 -19.07
C SER A 205 -11.67 -8.60 -18.86
N PRO A 206 -12.58 -8.09 -19.71
CA PRO A 206 -12.42 -7.07 -20.80
C PRO A 206 -12.26 -5.61 -20.27
N PRO A 207 -11.88 -4.60 -21.10
CA PRO A 207 -11.76 -4.60 -22.57
C PRO A 207 -10.39 -5.03 -23.15
N ASP A 208 -9.37 -5.23 -22.32
CA ASP A 208 -8.06 -5.66 -22.79
C ASP A 208 -8.05 -7.17 -23.11
N PRO A 209 -7.09 -7.63 -23.94
CA PRO A 209 -6.84 -9.05 -24.15
C PRO A 209 -6.60 -9.80 -22.83
N PRO A 210 -6.93 -11.10 -22.75
CA PRO A 210 -6.61 -11.92 -21.59
C PRO A 210 -5.13 -11.85 -21.21
N SER A 211 -4.86 -11.77 -19.90
CA SER A 211 -3.50 -11.62 -19.37
C SER A 211 -3.41 -12.29 -18.01
N VAL A 212 -2.23 -12.82 -17.68
CA VAL A 212 -1.90 -13.31 -16.33
C VAL A 212 -1.80 -12.18 -15.30
N PHE A 213 -1.79 -10.92 -15.75
CA PHE A 213 -1.82 -9.72 -14.91
C PHE A 213 -3.22 -9.09 -14.84
N ALA A 214 -4.25 -9.77 -15.36
CA ALA A 214 -5.59 -9.22 -15.41
C ALA A 214 -6.15 -8.97 -14.00
N HIS A 215 -6.94 -7.91 -13.89
CA HIS A 215 -7.75 -7.58 -12.73
C HIS A 215 -9.21 -7.41 -13.20
N PRO A 216 -10.21 -7.78 -12.38
CA PRO A 216 -11.60 -7.53 -12.71
C PRO A 216 -11.89 -6.02 -12.80
N GLN A 217 -12.90 -5.66 -13.59
CA GLN A 217 -13.48 -4.31 -13.53
C GLN A 217 -14.18 -4.13 -12.18
N CYS A 218 -14.13 -2.91 -11.65
CA CYS A 218 -14.87 -2.46 -10.48
C CYS A 218 -16.08 -1.62 -10.87
N LEU A 219 -16.94 -1.29 -9.91
CA LEU A 219 -17.95 -0.25 -10.10
C LEU A 219 -17.30 1.04 -10.60
N ASN A 220 -17.83 1.59 -11.69
CA ASN A 220 -17.37 2.81 -12.35
C ASN A 220 -15.84 2.78 -12.60
N THR A 221 -15.38 1.84 -13.42
CA THR A 221 -13.96 1.63 -13.73
C THR A 221 -13.45 2.67 -14.72
N TRP A 222 -12.33 3.31 -14.38
CA TRP A 222 -11.59 4.22 -15.24
C TRP A 222 -10.13 3.79 -15.34
N ARG A 223 -9.50 4.16 -16.46
CA ARG A 223 -8.05 4.11 -16.64
C ARG A 223 -7.60 5.32 -17.44
N ASN A 224 -6.70 6.13 -16.89
CA ASN A 224 -6.10 7.26 -17.61
C ASN A 224 -7.14 8.24 -18.20
N GLY A 225 -8.22 8.51 -17.46
CA GLY A 225 -9.29 9.41 -17.93
C GLY A 225 -10.25 8.79 -18.94
N VAL A 226 -10.14 7.50 -19.23
CA VAL A 226 -11.08 6.75 -20.09
C VAL A 226 -11.94 5.84 -19.23
N GLN A 227 -13.26 5.93 -19.36
CA GLN A 227 -14.20 5.03 -18.71
C GLN A 227 -14.20 3.68 -19.43
N LEU A 228 -14.02 2.59 -18.69
CA LEU A 228 -13.89 1.24 -19.26
C LEU A 228 -15.10 0.34 -19.02
N GLY A 229 -15.90 0.63 -17.99
CA GLY A 229 -17.10 -0.14 -17.69
C GLY A 229 -17.39 -0.23 -16.20
N ASN A 230 -18.19 -1.23 -15.84
CA ASN A 230 -18.61 -1.49 -14.47
C ASN A 230 -18.38 -2.95 -14.12
N GLU A 231 -18.24 -3.22 -12.82
CA GLU A 231 -18.31 -4.56 -12.26
C GLU A 231 -19.57 -5.28 -12.73
N LYS A 232 -19.43 -6.57 -13.07
CA LYS A 232 -20.55 -7.38 -13.54
C LYS A 232 -21.47 -7.68 -12.36
N PRO A 233 -22.81 -7.56 -12.53
CA PRO A 233 -23.74 -8.02 -11.51
C PRO A 233 -23.53 -9.50 -11.21
N GLU A 234 -23.52 -9.88 -9.95
CA GLU A 234 -23.53 -11.28 -9.55
C GLU A 234 -24.96 -11.83 -9.59
N SER A 235 -25.15 -12.99 -10.23
CA SER A 235 -26.38 -13.75 -10.14
C SER A 235 -26.26 -14.81 -9.06
N TYR A 236 -26.68 -14.43 -7.85
CA TYR A 236 -27.51 -15.26 -6.97
C TYR A 236 -28.22 -16.43 -7.66
N PRO A 237 -27.80 -17.72 -7.66
CA PRO A 237 -28.83 -18.76 -7.76
C PRO A 237 -29.89 -18.45 -6.70
N PRO A 238 -31.19 -18.58 -7.00
CA PRO A 238 -32.22 -18.41 -5.98
C PRO A 238 -31.82 -19.31 -4.80
N ALA A 239 -31.76 -18.72 -3.60
CA ALA A 239 -31.50 -19.48 -2.40
C ALA A 239 -32.50 -20.66 -2.35
N PRO A 240 -32.03 -21.87 -2.02
CA PRO A 240 -32.89 -23.05 -1.96
C PRO A 240 -34.08 -22.87 -1.00
#